data_AF-A0A920JPA0-F1
#
_entry.id   AF-A0A920JPA0-F1
#
_cell.length_a   1.000
_cell.length_b   1.000
_cell.length_c   1.000
_cell.angle_alpha   90.00
_cell.angle_beta   90.00
_cell.angle_gamma   90.00
#
_symmetry.space_group_name_H-M   'P 1'
#
loop_
_entity.id
_entity.type
_entity.pdbx_description
1 polymer ?
#
loop_
_entity_poly.entity_id
_entity_poly.type
_entity_poly.pdbx_seq_one_letter_code
_entity_poly.pdbx_strand_id
1 'polypeptide(L)'
;MRHHKVRHISWSLILSILLVMPTKIFGEDRVPAENIEEFVEVYKRIKEQYVDVVDDEKLFDMAIQGMVSGLDPHSSFLSQDDFNELKIGTTGKFGGLGIEITTEDSFCQSLSPIDDTPAQRVGIKSGDLIIDVGGNL
;
A
#
# COMPACT_ATOMS: atom_id res chain seq x y z
N MET A 1 21.66 10.67 -77.63
CA MET A 1 20.58 9.68 -77.85
C MET A 1 19.56 9.83 -76.72
N ARG A 2 18.29 10.04 -77.10
CA ARG A 2 17.00 10.09 -76.36
C ARG A 2 16.89 9.96 -74.83
N HIS A 3 16.11 10.91 -74.29
CA HIS A 3 15.03 10.84 -73.27
C HIS A 3 15.41 10.45 -71.82
N HIS A 4 14.76 10.91 -70.74
CA HIS A 4 13.32 11.18 -70.52
C HIS A 4 13.10 12.22 -69.41
N LYS A 5 12.17 13.15 -69.64
CA LYS A 5 11.62 14.10 -68.66
C LYS A 5 10.62 13.33 -67.76
N VAL A 6 10.83 13.28 -66.44
CA VAL A 6 9.86 12.73 -65.49
C VAL A 6 9.01 13.88 -64.94
N ARG A 7 7.68 13.71 -65.05
CA ARG A 7 6.64 14.69 -64.78
C ARG A 7 6.38 14.80 -63.27
N HIS A 8 6.31 16.03 -62.76
CA HIS A 8 5.89 16.37 -61.40
C HIS A 8 4.41 16.04 -61.21
N ILE A 9 4.10 14.84 -60.70
CA ILE A 9 2.75 14.47 -60.31
C ILE A 9 2.66 14.65 -58.79
N SER A 10 2.00 15.76 -58.44
CA SER A 10 1.42 16.18 -57.15
C SER A 10 1.85 15.46 -55.88
N TRP A 11 2.84 16.03 -55.19
CA TRP A 11 3.11 15.78 -53.76
C TRP A 11 1.95 16.28 -52.85
N SER A 12 1.01 17.07 -53.37
CA SER A 12 -0.01 17.76 -52.57
C SER A 12 -1.11 16.87 -51.97
N LEU A 13 -1.25 15.60 -52.36
CA LEU A 13 -2.36 14.73 -51.89
C LEU A 13 -2.03 13.91 -50.64
N ILE A 14 -0.75 13.80 -50.25
CA ILE A 14 -0.35 13.05 -49.04
C ILE A 14 -0.33 13.96 -47.79
N LEU A 15 -0.32 15.28 -47.97
CA LEU A 15 -0.26 16.25 -46.87
C LEU A 15 -1.63 16.52 -46.20
N SER A 16 -2.74 16.18 -46.84
CA SER A 16 -4.09 16.51 -46.33
C SER A 16 -4.69 15.47 -45.36
N ILE A 17 -4.11 14.27 -45.23
CA ILE A 17 -4.60 13.23 -44.30
C ILE A 17 -3.99 13.35 -42.90
N LEU A 18 -2.98 14.19 -42.69
CA LEU A 18 -2.28 14.33 -41.42
C LEU A 18 -2.85 15.43 -40.48
N LEU A 19 -4.09 15.89 -40.69
CA LEU A 19 -4.63 17.04 -39.93
C LEU A 19 -5.98 16.81 -39.24
N VAL A 20 -6.42 15.57 -39.03
CA VAL A 20 -7.59 15.30 -38.18
C VAL A 20 -7.32 14.09 -37.29
N MET A 21 -6.40 14.26 -36.34
CA MET A 21 -6.41 13.46 -35.12
C MET A 21 -7.14 14.30 -34.07
N PRO A 22 -8.24 13.83 -33.46
CA PRO A 22 -8.77 14.49 -32.28
C PRO A 22 -7.68 14.39 -31.21
N THR A 23 -7.00 15.50 -30.93
CA THR A 23 -6.15 15.61 -29.74
C THR A 23 -7.09 15.45 -28.56
N LYS A 24 -7.21 14.22 -28.03
CA LYS A 24 -7.69 14.06 -26.67
C LYS A 24 -6.76 14.92 -25.82
N ILE A 25 -7.32 16.03 -25.34
CA ILE A 25 -6.71 16.88 -24.34
C ILE A 25 -6.38 15.94 -23.18
N PHE A 26 -5.10 15.64 -22.98
CA PHE A 26 -4.64 15.00 -21.76
C PHE A 26 -5.06 15.94 -20.63
N GLY A 27 -5.97 15.47 -19.77
CA GLY A 27 -6.31 16.17 -18.54
C GLY A 27 -5.03 16.44 -17.76
N GLU A 28 -5.00 17.59 -17.10
CA GLU A 28 -3.86 18.04 -16.31
C GLU A 28 -3.78 17.22 -15.01
N ASP A 29 -3.43 15.93 -15.12
CA ASP A 29 -3.19 15.02 -13.98
C ASP A 29 -1.82 15.32 -13.36
N ARG A 30 -1.55 16.59 -13.03
CA ARG A 30 -0.34 16.99 -12.32
C ARG A 30 -0.70 17.20 -10.87
N VAL A 31 0.03 16.55 -9.97
CA VAL A 31 -0.07 16.86 -8.54
C VAL A 31 0.30 18.34 -8.37
N PRO A 32 -0.59 19.18 -7.81
CA PRO A 32 -0.30 20.60 -7.64
C PRO A 32 0.89 20.77 -6.68
N ALA A 33 1.91 21.54 -7.11
CA ALA A 33 3.13 21.72 -6.32
C ALA A 33 2.85 22.40 -4.96
N GLU A 34 1.94 23.37 -4.94
CA GLU A 34 1.50 24.08 -3.73
C GLU A 34 0.93 23.10 -2.67
N ASN A 35 0.10 22.15 -3.08
CA ASN A 35 -0.47 21.15 -2.17
C ASN A 35 0.60 20.22 -1.57
N ILE A 36 1.69 19.98 -2.29
CA ILE A 36 2.81 19.18 -1.80
C ILE A 36 3.67 19.98 -0.82
N GLU A 37 3.87 21.27 -1.07
CA GLU A 37 4.56 22.16 -0.14
C GLU A 37 3.81 22.25 1.20
N GLU A 38 2.49 22.40 1.17
CA GLU A 38 1.65 22.39 2.37
C GLU A 38 1.77 21.07 3.15
N PHE A 39 1.69 19.93 2.44
CA PHE A 39 1.86 18.61 3.06
C PHE A 39 3.23 18.48 3.75
N VAL A 40 4.30 18.93 3.09
CA VAL A 40 5.67 18.88 3.64
C VAL A 40 5.81 19.78 4.86
N GLU A 41 5.18 20.96 4.88
CA GLU A 41 5.20 21.84 6.06
C GLU A 41 4.53 21.16 7.27
N VAL A 42 3.36 20.57 7.09
CA VAL A 42 2.64 19.86 8.15
C VAL A 42 3.46 18.67 8.65
N TYR A 43 4.02 17.88 7.74
CA TYR A 43 4.89 16.75 8.08
C TYR A 43 6.07 17.18 8.94
N LYS A 44 6.77 18.24 8.52
CA LYS A 44 7.92 18.78 9.26
C LYS A 44 7.52 19.28 10.64
N ARG A 45 6.39 19.99 10.75
CA ARG A 45 5.88 20.48 12.04
C ARG A 45 5.58 19.33 13.01
N ILE A 46 5.03 18.22 12.52
CA ILE A 46 4.82 17.02 13.34
C ILE A 46 6.15 16.47 13.84
N LYS A 47 7.16 16.31 12.96
CA LYS A 47 8.48 15.79 13.36
C LYS A 47 9.19 16.68 14.40
N GLU A 48 9.04 18.00 14.31
CA GLU A 48 9.74 18.95 15.18
C GLU A 48 9.02 19.22 16.51
N GLN A 49 7.69 19.14 16.53
CA GLN A 49 6.87 19.60 17.66
C GLN A 49 6.15 18.46 18.39
N TYR A 50 6.10 17.25 17.84
CA TYR A 50 5.46 16.13 18.51
C TYR A 50 6.30 15.61 19.68
N VAL A 51 5.63 15.15 20.74
CA VAL A 51 6.25 14.78 22.01
C VAL A 51 7.14 13.53 21.90
N ASP A 52 6.78 12.61 21.00
CA ASP A 52 7.50 11.36 20.77
C ASP A 52 8.20 11.34 19.41
N VAL A 53 9.28 10.56 19.30
CA VAL A 53 9.90 10.30 18.01
C VAL A 53 9.02 9.31 17.24
N VAL A 54 8.41 9.79 16.15
CA VAL A 54 7.67 8.94 15.22
C VAL A 54 8.53 8.64 14.00
N ASP A 55 8.51 7.37 13.58
CA ASP A 55 9.16 6.90 12.37
C ASP A 55 8.51 7.48 11.11
N ASP A 56 9.32 7.73 10.08
CA ASP A 56 8.88 8.34 8.83
C ASP A 56 7.91 7.42 8.07
N GLU A 57 8.20 6.11 8.00
CA GLU A 57 7.36 5.12 7.34
C GLU A 57 5.96 5.08 7.97
N LYS A 58 5.93 5.08 9.31
CA LYS A 58 4.67 5.11 10.07
C LYS A 58 3.86 6.38 9.82
N LEU A 59 4.50 7.54 9.71
CA LEU A 59 3.82 8.80 9.39
C LEU A 59 3.22 8.79 7.98
N PHE A 60 3.94 8.24 7.01
CA PHE A 60 3.43 8.09 5.65
C PHE A 60 2.27 7.10 5.57
N ASP A 61 2.36 5.96 6.26
CA ASP A 61 1.25 4.99 6.31
C ASP A 61 -0.01 5.61 6.90
N MET A 62 0.12 6.35 8.00
CA MET A 62 -1.02 7.08 8.59
C MET A 62 -1.61 8.13 7.65
N ALA A 63 -0.75 8.84 6.89
CA ALA A 63 -1.21 9.83 5.91
C ALA A 63 -1.97 9.16 4.76
N ILE A 64 -1.45 8.05 4.21
CA ILE A 64 -2.11 7.29 3.14
C ILE A 64 -3.42 6.69 3.63
N GLN A 65 -3.42 6.09 4.83
CA GLN A 65 -4.63 5.58 5.45
C GLN A 65 -5.69 6.66 5.62
N GLY A 66 -5.31 7.85 6.11
CA GLY A 66 -6.22 8.99 6.23
C GLY A 66 -6.80 9.45 4.89
N MET A 67 -5.98 9.49 3.83
CA MET A 67 -6.45 9.81 2.47
C MET A 67 -7.45 8.78 1.95
N VAL A 68 -7.16 7.48 2.11
CA VAL A 68 -8.00 6.39 1.59
C VAL A 68 -9.31 6.29 2.37
N SER A 69 -9.26 6.37 3.70
CA SER A 69 -10.47 6.38 4.54
C SER A 69 -11.36 7.61 4.31
N GLY A 70 -10.79 8.70 3.77
CA GLY A 70 -11.53 9.90 3.39
C GLY A 70 -12.29 9.79 2.06
N LEU A 71 -11.97 8.81 1.21
CA LEU A 71 -12.62 8.65 -0.11
C LEU A 71 -14.04 8.09 0.02
N ASP A 72 -14.19 6.97 0.73
CA ASP A 72 -15.48 6.35 0.98
C ASP A 72 -15.43 5.38 2.19
N PRO A 73 -16.59 5.00 2.78
CA PRO A 73 -16.65 4.14 3.97
C PRO A 73 -16.19 2.68 3.78
N HIS A 74 -15.98 2.25 2.54
CA HIS A 74 -15.54 0.90 2.16
C HIS A 74 -14.08 0.88 1.68
N SER A 75 -13.47 2.03 1.47
CA SER A 75 -12.06 2.18 1.12
C SER A 75 -11.19 2.07 2.37
N SER A 76 -10.20 1.18 2.31
CA SER A 76 -9.19 1.01 3.36
C SER A 76 -7.81 0.84 2.74
N PHE A 77 -6.81 1.44 3.39
CA PHE A 77 -5.40 1.17 3.10
C PHE A 77 -4.97 -0.06 3.89
N LEU A 78 -4.11 -0.88 3.30
CA LEU A 78 -3.62 -2.10 3.90
C LEU A 78 -2.09 -2.03 3.88
N SER A 79 -1.48 -1.92 5.05
CA SER A 79 -0.02 -1.93 5.16
C SER A 79 0.52 -3.30 4.74
N GLN A 80 1.84 -3.39 4.55
CA GLN A 80 2.47 -4.66 4.20
C GLN A 80 2.20 -5.74 5.28
N ASP A 81 2.18 -5.35 6.54
CA ASP A 81 1.91 -6.24 7.68
C ASP A 81 0.44 -6.67 7.72
N ASP A 82 -0.49 -5.72 7.57
CA ASP A 82 -1.93 -6.04 7.54
C ASP A 82 -2.27 -6.96 6.34
N PHE A 83 -1.60 -6.75 5.20
CA PHE A 83 -1.76 -7.62 4.04
C PHE A 83 -1.23 -9.03 4.29
N ASN A 84 -0.10 -9.14 4.97
CA ASN A 84 0.44 -10.42 5.36
C ASN A 84 -0.50 -11.16 6.33
N GLU A 85 -1.07 -10.46 7.30
CA GLU A 85 -2.07 -11.01 8.24
C GLU A 85 -3.34 -11.46 7.51
N LEU A 86 -3.89 -10.63 6.63
CA LEU A 86 -5.04 -10.97 5.79
C LEU A 86 -4.76 -12.22 4.95
N LYS A 87 -3.57 -12.32 4.38
CA LYS A 87 -3.13 -13.48 3.59
C LYS A 87 -3.01 -14.74 4.44
N ILE A 88 -2.48 -14.63 5.66
CA ILE A 88 -2.41 -15.75 6.61
C ILE A 88 -3.83 -16.25 6.92
N GLY A 89 -4.75 -15.35 7.30
CA GLY A 89 -6.15 -15.70 7.57
C GLY A 89 -6.87 -16.32 6.38
N THR A 90 -6.64 -15.79 5.16
CA THR A 90 -7.29 -16.29 3.94
C THR A 90 -6.74 -17.65 3.48
N THR A 91 -5.42 -17.85 3.59
CA THR A 91 -4.80 -19.09 3.13
C THR A 91 -4.89 -20.23 4.14
N GLY A 92 -5.23 -19.93 5.40
CA GLY A 92 -5.16 -20.88 6.50
C GLY A 92 -3.75 -21.40 6.76
N LYS A 93 -2.73 -20.79 6.16
CA LYS A 93 -1.32 -21.15 6.32
C LYS A 93 -0.71 -20.24 7.36
N PHE A 94 -0.96 -20.57 8.62
CA PHE A 94 -0.32 -19.94 9.75
C PHE A 94 1.16 -20.37 9.76
N GLY A 95 2.06 -19.44 9.46
CA GLY A 95 3.49 -19.66 9.67
C GLY A 95 3.76 -19.77 11.18
N GLY A 96 4.35 -20.88 11.64
CA GLY A 96 4.68 -21.10 13.05
C GLY A 96 3.91 -22.26 13.71
N LEU A 97 3.63 -22.13 15.02
CA LEU A 97 2.95 -23.16 15.82
C LEU A 97 1.42 -23.16 15.64
N GLY A 98 0.84 -22.10 15.07
CA GLY A 98 -0.61 -21.95 14.89
C GLY A 98 -1.33 -21.48 16.16
N ILE A 99 -0.78 -20.42 16.79
CA ILE A 99 -1.33 -19.81 18.00
C ILE A 99 -1.70 -18.37 17.65
N GLU A 100 -2.92 -17.97 17.97
CA GLU A 100 -3.35 -16.59 18.02
C GLU A 100 -2.99 -16.01 19.41
N ILE A 101 -2.36 -14.85 19.43
CA ILE A 101 -1.96 -14.17 20.66
C ILE A 101 -2.80 -12.92 20.80
N THR A 102 -3.57 -12.84 21.89
CA THR A 102 -4.32 -11.65 22.26
C THR A 102 -3.66 -10.99 23.47
N THR A 103 -3.32 -9.72 23.35
CA THR A 103 -2.79 -8.94 24.48
C THR A 103 -3.94 -8.42 25.32
N GLU A 104 -4.12 -8.98 26.51
CA GLU A 104 -5.04 -8.50 27.54
C GLU A 104 -4.22 -7.84 28.66
N ASP A 105 -4.34 -6.53 28.82
CA ASP A 105 -3.48 -5.70 29.69
C ASP A 105 -1.96 -5.75 29.35
N SER A 106 -1.18 -4.82 29.92
CA SER A 106 0.21 -4.58 29.52
C SER A 106 1.19 -5.75 29.74
N PHE A 107 0.73 -6.86 30.31
CA PHE A 107 1.57 -8.00 30.70
C PHE A 107 0.95 -9.38 30.47
N CYS A 108 -0.30 -9.48 29.98
CA CYS A 108 -0.94 -10.77 29.75
C CYS A 108 -1.14 -11.02 28.26
N GLN A 109 -0.51 -12.07 27.75
CA GLN A 109 -0.72 -12.54 26.39
C GLN A 109 -1.49 -13.86 26.49
N SER A 110 -2.77 -13.81 26.19
CA SER A 110 -3.67 -14.96 26.14
C SER A 110 -3.52 -15.68 24.82
N LEU A 111 -3.44 -17.00 24.87
CA LEU A 111 -3.27 -17.86 23.70
C LEU A 111 -4.59 -18.47 23.28
N SER A 112 -4.80 -18.59 21.98
CA SER A 112 -5.83 -19.45 21.40
C SER A 112 -5.23 -20.30 20.28
N PRO A 113 -5.26 -21.64 20.38
CA PRO A 113 -4.77 -22.49 19.30
C PRO A 113 -5.76 -22.47 18.13
N ILE A 114 -5.23 -22.49 16.92
CA ILE A 114 -6.06 -22.68 15.73
C ILE A 114 -6.27 -24.19 15.52
N ASP A 115 -7.45 -24.58 15.05
CA ASP A 115 -7.76 -25.98 14.76
C ASP A 115 -6.78 -26.62 13.77
N ASP A 116 -6.46 -27.89 14.00
CA ASP A 116 -5.54 -28.71 13.20
C ASP A 116 -4.07 -28.20 13.14
N THR A 117 -3.69 -27.27 14.01
CA THR A 117 -2.31 -26.76 14.10
C THR A 117 -1.44 -27.54 15.10
N PRO A 118 -0.09 -27.45 14.99
CA PRO A 118 0.82 -28.03 15.99
C PRO A 118 0.49 -27.64 17.43
N ALA A 119 0.09 -26.39 17.67
CA ALA A 119 -0.27 -25.87 18.99
C ALA A 119 -1.43 -26.64 19.65
N GLN A 120 -2.50 -26.89 18.90
CA GLN A 120 -3.62 -27.71 19.39
C GLN A 120 -3.17 -29.14 19.68
N ARG A 121 -2.32 -29.73 18.83
CA ARG A 121 -1.82 -31.10 19.00
C ARG A 121 -0.96 -31.29 20.25
N VAL A 122 -0.23 -30.25 20.69
CA VAL A 122 0.54 -30.28 21.93
C VAL A 122 -0.27 -29.89 23.16
N GLY A 123 -1.58 -29.64 22.99
CA GLY A 123 -2.53 -29.47 24.09
C GLY A 123 -2.62 -28.05 24.65
N ILE A 124 -2.13 -27.03 23.92
CA ILE A 124 -2.41 -25.63 24.24
C ILE A 124 -3.92 -25.41 24.19
N LYS A 125 -4.44 -24.65 25.15
CA LYS A 125 -5.87 -24.33 25.25
C LYS A 125 -6.07 -22.82 25.20
N SER A 126 -7.26 -22.43 24.77
CA SER A 126 -7.67 -21.02 24.85
C SER A 126 -7.62 -20.54 26.30
N GLY A 127 -6.93 -19.42 26.54
CA GLY A 127 -6.72 -18.85 27.87
C GLY A 127 -5.43 -19.29 28.57
N ASP A 128 -4.60 -20.10 27.93
CA ASP A 128 -3.22 -20.32 28.41
C ASP A 128 -2.42 -19.01 28.29
N LEU A 129 -1.55 -18.74 29.27
CA LEU A 129 -0.75 -17.52 29.33
C LEU A 129 0.70 -17.79 28.91
N ILE A 130 1.27 -16.93 28.07
CA ILE A 130 2.71 -16.93 27.81
C ILE A 130 3.44 -16.29 29.01
N ILE A 131 4.29 -17.06 29.67
CA ILE A 131 5.17 -16.58 30.75
C ILE A 131 6.60 -16.27 30.30
N ASP A 132 7.07 -16.91 29.23
CA ASP A 132 8.41 -16.73 28.65
C ASP A 132 8.45 -17.34 27.23
N VAL A 133 9.28 -16.78 26.35
CA VAL A 133 9.56 -17.29 25.00
C VAL A 133 11.06 -17.31 24.78
N GLY A 134 11.66 -18.50 24.78
CA GLY A 134 13.05 -18.66 24.37
C GLY A 134 14.11 -18.21 25.39
N GLY A 135 13.73 -17.96 26.65
CA GLY A 135 14.68 -17.84 27.77
C GLY A 135 15.53 -16.58 27.79
N ASN A 136 15.09 -15.47 27.19
CA ASN A 136 15.77 -14.19 27.28
C ASN A 136 14.84 -13.14 27.90
N LEU A 137 15.08 -12.82 29.17
CA LEU A 137 14.69 -11.57 29.83
C LEU A 137 15.84 -10.56 29.72
#